data_AF-A0A1A8SGB1-F1
#
_entry.id   AF-A0A1A8SGB1-F1
#
_cell.length_a   1.000
_cell.length_b   1.000
_cell.length_c   1.000
_cell.angle_alpha   90.00
_cell.angle_beta   90.00
_cell.angle_gamma   90.00
#
_symmetry.space_group_name_H-M   'P 1'
#
loop_
_entity.id
_entity.type
_entity.pdbx_description
1 polymer ?
#
loop_
_entity_poly.entity_id
_entity_poly.type
_entity_poly.pdbx_seq_one_letter_code
_entity_poly.pdbx_strand_id
1 'polypeptide(L)'
;SLSLSCVDKDAEKEGSTDPDPLCTSGAASQAEPADPSAAVVQKDPEDVNLTQSGQPLDQKHALERLQQLEQKIIGGEQARNAAFQQKHRQRQNLADQRQAQLIHALSEDSEESEHVMLKVYNSIQEEVYVKNQMLVKVQGKLKAAKLEIRDLQAEFEDERKDYLSTIRRLEREGQLLNGLLERMVPLVRRDCNYSNLDRLKKEAFWDEDGAAWKLPDVTVQKTTLPSAVPLKSAVRQDSGPDAAEQYTVEEDRFKEMLSRSDSESIASSYFKSKRASQLLGSDVAKG
;
A
#
# COMPACT_ATOMS: atom_id res chain seq x y z
N SER A 1 44.85 -42.36 61.54
CA SER A 1 46.27 -42.26 61.13
C SER A 1 46.33 -42.66 59.67
N LEU A 2 46.62 -41.83 58.68
CA LEU A 2 47.26 -40.52 58.56
C LEU A 2 46.57 -39.84 57.35
N SER A 3 46.08 -38.61 57.46
CA SER A 3 46.84 -37.36 57.29
C SER A 3 47.30 -37.18 55.82
N LEU A 4 46.64 -36.31 55.05
CA LEU A 4 46.89 -34.85 54.90
C LEU A 4 47.93 -34.54 53.81
N SER A 5 47.49 -33.88 52.72
CA SER A 5 48.18 -32.73 52.10
C SER A 5 47.26 -32.18 50.97
N CYS A 6 46.68 -30.97 51.03
CA CYS A 6 47.32 -29.63 51.02
C CYS A 6 48.09 -29.41 49.70
N VAL A 7 47.99 -28.34 48.89
CA VAL A 7 47.48 -26.96 49.04
C VAL A 7 47.20 -26.41 47.63
N ASP A 8 46.27 -25.46 47.53
CA ASP A 8 46.16 -24.40 46.52
C ASP A 8 47.46 -23.62 46.21
N LYS A 9 47.43 -22.88 45.09
CA LYS A 9 48.12 -21.62 44.71
C LYS A 9 48.45 -21.64 43.21
N ASP A 10 48.36 -20.60 42.39
CA ASP A 10 47.85 -19.23 42.43
C ASP A 10 48.03 -18.68 40.98
N ALA A 11 47.24 -17.65 40.63
CA ALA A 11 47.62 -16.47 39.82
C ALA A 11 47.60 -16.44 38.27
N GLU A 12 46.93 -15.36 37.80
CA GLU A 12 47.05 -14.58 36.54
C GLU A 12 46.44 -15.21 35.26
N LYS A 13 45.71 -14.49 34.39
CA LYS A 13 45.85 -13.10 33.93
C LYS A 13 44.61 -12.64 33.14
N GLU A 14 44.49 -11.32 33.02
CA GLU A 14 43.45 -10.50 32.42
C GLU A 14 43.01 -10.80 30.98
N GLY A 15 41.75 -10.45 30.69
CA GLY A 15 41.31 -9.53 29.63
C GLY A 15 41.74 -9.81 28.18
N SER A 16 40.79 -10.25 27.35
CA SER A 16 40.85 -10.03 25.91
C SER A 16 39.43 -9.87 25.35
N THR A 17 39.13 -8.64 24.95
CA THR A 17 37.96 -8.18 24.22
C THR A 17 38.01 -8.70 22.78
N ASP A 18 36.94 -9.35 22.31
CA ASP A 18 36.78 -9.73 20.90
C ASP A 18 36.52 -8.48 20.03
N PRO A 19 37.22 -8.33 18.88
CA PRO A 19 37.00 -7.19 17.99
C PRO A 19 36.01 -7.48 16.86
N ASP A 20 35.11 -6.52 16.61
CA ASP A 20 34.29 -6.40 15.40
C ASP A 20 35.14 -6.20 14.13
N PRO A 21 34.74 -6.76 12.98
CA PRO A 21 35.49 -6.59 11.73
C PRO A 21 35.09 -5.29 11.01
N LEU A 22 36.03 -4.33 10.98
CA LEU A 22 36.10 -3.27 9.98
C LEU A 22 36.73 -3.83 8.69
N CYS A 23 36.02 -3.72 7.57
CA CYS A 23 36.61 -3.94 6.25
C CYS A 23 36.64 -2.63 5.46
N THR A 24 37.76 -2.46 4.77
CA THR A 24 38.37 -1.24 4.25
C THR A 24 37.73 -0.71 2.96
N SER A 25 37.89 0.60 2.79
CA SER A 25 37.66 1.39 1.57
C SER A 25 38.38 0.85 0.32
N GLY A 26 37.71 0.91 -0.83
CA GLY A 26 38.29 0.76 -2.16
C GLY A 26 37.29 1.15 -3.24
N ALA A 27 37.61 2.21 -4.00
CA ALA A 27 36.80 2.91 -4.99
C ALA A 27 36.29 2.07 -6.18
N ALA A 28 35.13 2.43 -6.75
CA ALA A 28 35.00 3.02 -8.10
C ALA A 28 33.55 3.03 -8.62
N SER A 29 33.10 4.23 -9.00
CA SER A 29 32.38 4.55 -10.25
C SER A 29 30.88 4.27 -10.43
N GLN A 30 30.18 5.39 -10.74
CA GLN A 30 29.03 5.57 -11.65
C GLN A 30 27.63 5.20 -11.10
N ALA A 31 26.76 6.15 -10.70
CA ALA A 31 26.06 7.23 -11.43
C ALA A 31 24.72 6.77 -12.09
N GLU A 32 23.61 6.98 -11.34
CA GLU A 32 22.26 7.48 -11.72
C GLU A 32 21.45 6.84 -12.88
N PRO A 33 20.11 7.05 -13.01
CA PRO A 33 19.17 7.77 -12.13
C PRO A 33 17.86 7.00 -11.80
N ALA A 34 17.13 7.49 -10.80
CA ALA A 34 15.72 7.18 -10.57
C ALA A 34 14.85 8.37 -11.00
N ASP A 35 13.80 8.08 -11.80
CA ASP A 35 12.84 9.08 -12.27
C ASP A 35 11.75 9.43 -11.21
N PRO A 36 11.14 10.62 -11.31
CA PRO A 36 10.38 11.30 -10.27
C PRO A 36 8.85 11.12 -10.42
N SER A 37 8.10 11.34 -9.33
CA SER A 37 6.65 11.59 -9.43
C SER A 37 6.35 13.04 -9.03
N ALA A 38 5.73 13.73 -9.98
CA ALA A 38 5.51 15.15 -10.03
C ALA A 38 4.22 15.59 -9.33
N ALA A 39 4.27 16.74 -8.66
CA ALA A 39 3.12 17.60 -8.45
C ALA A 39 3.17 18.76 -9.47
N VAL A 40 2.12 18.83 -10.29
CA VAL A 40 1.93 19.77 -11.39
C VAL A 40 1.55 21.16 -10.85
N VAL A 41 2.29 22.20 -11.27
CA VAL A 41 1.79 23.58 -11.36
C VAL A 41 2.19 24.14 -12.73
N GLN A 42 1.18 24.52 -13.50
CA GLN A 42 1.26 25.05 -14.85
C GLN A 42 1.87 26.47 -14.87
N LYS A 43 2.78 26.75 -15.82
CA LYS A 43 2.94 28.09 -16.40
C LYS A 43 3.58 28.02 -17.79
N ASP A 44 2.86 28.56 -18.77
CA ASP A 44 3.22 28.70 -20.18
C ASP A 44 4.34 29.76 -20.41
N PRO A 45 4.96 29.78 -21.61
CA PRO A 45 6.38 30.06 -21.84
C PRO A 45 6.63 31.47 -22.40
N GLU A 46 7.79 32.06 -22.12
CA GLU A 46 8.38 33.10 -22.96
C GLU A 46 9.91 33.09 -22.79
N ASP A 47 10.57 33.24 -23.93
CA ASP A 47 11.98 33.01 -24.25
C ASP A 47 12.83 34.26 -23.92
N VAL A 48 13.86 34.14 -23.08
CA VAL A 48 14.92 35.16 -22.94
C VAL A 48 16.27 34.51 -22.65
N ASN A 49 16.88 33.99 -23.71
CA ASN A 49 18.27 34.23 -24.11
C ASN A 49 19.32 34.31 -22.99
N LEU A 50 19.95 33.16 -22.70
CA LEU A 50 21.16 33.05 -21.89
C LEU A 50 22.38 33.45 -22.74
N THR A 51 22.83 34.69 -22.64
CA THR A 51 24.15 35.10 -23.13
C THR A 51 24.83 36.10 -22.18
N GLN A 52 25.90 35.62 -21.52
CA GLN A 52 27.10 36.35 -21.08
C GLN A 52 26.95 37.54 -20.10
N SER A 53 27.54 37.41 -18.90
CA SER A 53 28.76 38.16 -18.50
C SER A 53 29.05 38.01 -17.01
N GLY A 54 30.30 37.66 -16.68
CA GLY A 54 30.82 37.77 -15.32
C GLY A 54 30.98 39.24 -14.93
N GLN A 55 30.43 39.60 -13.77
CA GLN A 55 30.62 40.91 -13.14
C GLN A 55 31.10 40.70 -11.69
N PRO A 56 32.23 41.30 -11.26
CA PRO A 56 32.73 41.24 -9.87
C PRO A 56 31.83 41.96 -8.85
N LEU A 57 30.81 42.68 -9.33
CA LEU A 57 29.83 43.38 -8.51
C LEU A 57 28.91 42.40 -7.78
N ASP A 58 28.61 41.25 -8.40
CA ASP A 58 27.70 40.26 -7.85
C ASP A 58 28.34 39.44 -6.72
N GLN A 59 29.65 39.20 -6.77
CA GLN A 59 30.36 38.45 -5.73
C GLN A 59 30.45 39.24 -4.41
N LYS A 60 30.72 40.55 -4.47
CA LYS A 60 30.73 41.40 -3.27
C LYS A 60 29.32 41.54 -2.67
N HIS A 61 28.31 41.72 -3.53
CA HIS A 61 26.91 41.76 -3.09
C HIS A 61 26.43 40.43 -2.50
N ALA A 62 26.84 39.31 -3.09
CA ALA A 62 26.54 37.97 -2.59
C ALA A 62 27.20 37.72 -1.22
N LEU A 63 28.46 38.15 -1.03
CA LEU A 63 29.14 38.05 0.27
C LEU A 63 28.49 38.93 1.33
N GLU A 64 28.10 40.16 0.98
CA GLU A 64 27.37 41.05 1.90
C GLU A 64 25.99 40.48 2.26
N ARG A 65 25.27 39.90 1.29
CA ARG A 65 23.99 39.22 1.52
C ARG A 65 24.15 37.96 2.38
N LEU A 66 25.22 37.19 2.17
CA LEU A 66 25.56 36.04 2.99
C LEU A 66 25.91 36.47 4.43
N GLN A 67 26.68 37.54 4.62
CA GLN A 67 27.00 38.07 5.94
C GLN A 67 25.74 38.59 6.66
N GLN A 68 24.82 39.23 5.95
CA GLN A 68 23.52 39.66 6.50
C GLN A 68 22.63 38.46 6.86
N LEU A 69 22.64 37.39 6.07
CA LEU A 69 21.92 36.15 6.35
C LEU A 69 22.54 35.40 7.54
N GLU A 70 23.86 35.29 7.58
CA GLU A 70 24.64 34.70 8.67
C GLU A 70 24.31 35.39 10.00
N GLN A 71 24.31 36.73 10.04
CA GLN A 71 23.94 37.48 11.24
C GLN A 71 22.47 37.27 11.69
N LYS A 72 21.56 36.99 10.75
CA LYS A 72 20.15 36.69 11.05
C LYS A 72 19.94 35.24 11.49
N ILE A 73 20.74 34.31 10.99
CA ILE A 73 20.59 32.87 11.19
C ILE A 73 21.35 32.38 12.44
N ILE A 74 22.52 32.95 12.76
CA ILE A 74 23.39 32.44 13.85
C ILE A 74 22.83 32.67 15.28
N GLY A 75 21.74 33.40 15.46
CA GLY A 75 21.15 33.64 16.79
C GLY A 75 19.65 33.45 16.92
N GLY A 76 18.94 33.18 15.81
CA GLY A 76 17.49 33.30 15.76
C GLY A 76 16.97 34.73 15.99
N GLU A 77 15.70 34.96 15.67
CA GLU A 77 15.02 36.26 15.74
C GLU A 77 15.10 36.96 17.12
N GLN A 78 15.40 36.21 18.19
CA GLN A 78 15.43 36.70 19.57
C GLN A 78 16.83 36.89 20.18
N ALA A 79 17.93 36.61 19.46
CA ALA A 79 19.29 36.72 20.03
C ALA A 79 19.64 38.12 20.57
N ARG A 80 19.12 39.19 19.95
CA ARG A 80 19.33 40.59 20.38
C ARG A 80 18.24 41.11 21.33
N ASN A 81 17.32 40.25 21.77
CA ASN A 81 16.27 40.66 22.70
C ASN A 81 16.85 40.89 24.10
N ALA A 82 17.00 42.17 24.46
CA ALA A 82 17.55 42.59 25.75
C ALA A 82 16.76 42.01 26.95
N ALA A 83 15.44 41.82 26.82
CA ALA A 83 14.61 41.24 27.88
C ALA A 83 14.88 39.75 28.07
N PHE A 84 15.12 39.01 26.97
CA PHE A 84 15.49 37.59 27.06
C PHE A 84 16.87 37.40 27.68
N GLN A 85 17.84 38.23 27.28
CA GLN A 85 19.18 38.25 27.88
C GLN A 85 19.14 38.61 29.36
N GLN A 86 18.34 39.61 29.76
CA GLN A 86 18.17 39.98 31.16
C GLN A 86 17.52 38.85 31.97
N LYS A 87 16.48 38.20 31.45
CA LYS A 87 15.85 37.04 32.08
C LYS A 87 16.83 35.86 32.22
N HIS A 88 17.64 35.61 31.20
CA HIS A 88 18.69 34.60 31.26
C HIS A 88 19.70 34.93 32.36
N ARG A 89 20.22 36.17 32.40
CA ARG A 89 21.15 36.63 33.45
C ARG A 89 20.54 36.54 34.85
N GLN A 90 19.27 36.90 35.02
CA GLN A 90 18.58 36.75 36.31
C GLN A 90 18.49 35.28 36.74
N ARG A 91 18.15 34.37 35.82
CA ARG A 91 18.13 32.92 36.11
C ARG A 91 19.52 32.39 36.46
N GLN A 92 20.55 32.87 35.77
CA GLN A 92 21.94 32.52 36.01
C GLN A 92 22.39 33.01 37.39
N ASN A 93 22.24 34.30 37.70
CA ASN A 93 22.62 34.86 39.00
C ASN A 93 21.90 34.17 40.17
N LEU A 94 20.63 33.80 40.00
CA LEU A 94 19.88 33.08 41.02
C LEU A 94 20.36 31.64 41.19
N ALA A 95 20.73 30.96 40.09
CA ALA A 95 21.37 29.65 40.14
C ALA A 95 22.74 29.73 40.81
N ASP A 96 23.56 30.73 40.47
CA ASP A 96 24.88 30.96 41.05
C ASP A 96 24.77 31.27 42.54
N GLN A 97 23.78 32.06 42.95
CA GLN A 97 23.52 32.35 44.37
C GLN A 97 23.09 31.10 45.14
N ARG A 98 22.23 30.26 44.55
CA ARG A 98 21.85 28.97 45.15
C ARG A 98 23.02 28.01 45.24
N GLN A 99 23.86 27.96 44.20
CA GLN A 99 25.06 27.14 44.19
C GLN A 99 26.06 27.60 45.26
N ALA A 100 26.26 28.91 45.40
CA ALA A 100 27.11 29.48 46.44
C ALA A 100 26.58 29.15 47.85
N GLN A 101 25.27 29.25 48.07
CA GLN A 101 24.63 28.85 49.33
C GLN A 101 24.83 27.36 49.62
N LEU A 102 24.70 26.50 48.61
CA LEU A 102 24.91 25.06 48.76
C LEU A 102 26.37 24.74 49.08
N ILE A 103 27.32 25.37 48.39
CA ILE A 103 28.76 25.21 48.65
C ILE A 103 29.10 25.67 50.08
N HIS A 104 28.55 26.80 50.51
CA HIS A 104 28.75 27.30 51.87
C HIS A 104 28.20 26.32 52.92
N ALA A 105 26.95 25.87 52.75
CA ALA A 105 26.33 24.91 53.66
C ALA A 105 27.08 23.56 53.71
N LEU A 106 27.69 23.13 52.60
CA LEU A 106 28.50 21.90 52.55
C LEU A 106 29.92 22.07 53.13
N SER A 107 30.43 23.30 53.23
CA SER A 107 31.78 23.58 53.71
C SER A 107 31.88 23.70 55.24
N GLU A 108 30.76 23.88 55.91
CA GLU A 108 30.67 23.93 57.37
C GLU A 108 30.46 22.52 57.94
N ASP A 109 31.25 22.09 58.92
CA ASP A 109 31.01 20.85 59.66
C ASP A 109 29.92 21.07 60.73
N SER A 110 28.68 21.25 60.27
CA SER A 110 27.50 21.48 61.10
C SER A 110 26.39 20.47 60.80
N GLU A 111 25.45 20.30 61.73
CA GLU A 111 24.25 19.47 61.55
C GLU A 111 23.41 19.91 60.33
N GLU A 112 23.49 21.19 59.95
CA GLU A 112 22.80 21.73 58.77
C GLU A 112 23.44 21.24 57.46
N SER A 113 24.77 21.09 57.43
CA SER A 113 25.51 20.48 56.32
C SER A 113 25.10 19.03 56.09
N GLU A 114 25.00 18.24 57.16
CA GLU A 114 24.55 16.84 57.09
C GLU A 114 23.09 16.75 56.58
N HIS A 115 22.22 17.63 57.05
CA HIS A 115 20.83 17.70 56.60
C HIS A 115 20.71 18.09 55.10
N VAL A 116 21.56 19.00 54.62
CA VAL A 116 21.63 19.39 53.21
C VAL A 116 22.12 18.22 52.34
N MET A 117 23.16 17.49 52.75
CA MET A 117 23.62 16.30 52.03
C MET A 117 22.53 15.23 51.92
N LEU A 118 21.79 14.96 53.00
CA LEU A 118 20.71 13.99 52.99
C LEU A 118 19.60 14.39 52.01
N LYS A 119 19.24 15.68 51.94
CA LYS A 119 18.28 16.19 50.95
C LYS A 119 18.78 16.03 49.52
N VAL A 120 20.04 16.37 49.24
CA VAL A 120 20.63 16.21 47.91
C VAL A 120 20.64 14.74 47.51
N TYR A 121 21.03 13.85 48.41
CA TYR A 121 21.00 12.41 48.16
C TYR A 121 19.58 11.92 47.85
N ASN A 122 18.60 12.26 48.67
CA ASN A 122 17.20 11.88 48.44
C ASN A 122 16.66 12.44 47.11
N SER A 123 16.98 13.69 46.77
CA SER A 123 16.59 14.29 45.49
C SER A 123 17.20 13.56 44.31
N ILE A 124 18.48 13.16 44.39
CA ILE A 124 19.15 12.40 43.33
C ILE A 124 18.52 11.00 43.22
N GLN A 125 18.25 10.33 44.33
CA GLN A 125 17.61 9.01 44.34
C GLN A 125 16.22 9.06 43.69
N GLU A 126 15.41 10.08 44.04
CA GLU A 126 14.09 10.28 43.46
C GLU A 126 14.17 10.58 41.95
N GLU A 127 15.12 11.43 41.53
CA GLU A 127 15.32 11.72 40.11
C GLU A 127 15.72 10.48 39.31
N VAL A 128 16.68 9.69 39.83
CA VAL A 128 17.11 8.44 39.22
C VAL A 128 15.93 7.46 39.12
N TYR A 129 15.12 7.37 40.18
CA TYR A 129 13.93 6.52 40.20
C TYR A 129 12.91 6.93 39.13
N VAL A 130 12.56 8.21 39.05
CA VAL A 130 11.60 8.74 38.06
C VAL A 130 12.12 8.54 36.63
N LYS A 131 13.41 8.83 36.39
CA LYS A 131 14.04 8.62 35.08
C LYS A 131 14.05 7.15 34.68
N ASN A 132 14.38 6.25 35.61
CA ASN A 132 14.36 4.82 35.34
C ASN A 132 12.94 4.33 35.02
N GLN A 133 11.92 4.78 35.74
CA GLN A 133 10.52 4.48 35.39
C GLN A 133 10.16 4.98 33.98
N MET A 134 10.56 6.19 33.62
CA MET A 134 10.30 6.73 32.28
C MET A 134 11.00 5.89 31.21
N LEU A 135 12.27 5.53 31.44
CA LEU A 135 13.05 4.70 30.54
C LEU A 135 12.39 3.34 30.31
N VAL A 136 11.92 2.66 31.35
CA VAL A 136 11.18 1.39 31.23
C VAL A 136 9.91 1.56 30.41
N LYS A 137 9.14 2.63 30.64
CA LYS A 137 7.92 2.93 29.85
C LYS A 137 8.24 3.15 28.38
N VAL A 138 9.27 3.94 28.06
CA VAL A 138 9.69 4.22 26.68
C VAL A 138 10.23 2.96 26.02
N GLN A 139 11.02 2.13 26.72
CA GLN A 139 11.47 0.85 26.20
C GLN A 139 10.30 -0.11 25.91
N GLY A 140 9.27 -0.12 26.76
CA GLY A 140 8.04 -0.87 26.52
C GLY A 140 7.35 -0.43 25.23
N LYS A 141 7.17 0.88 25.04
CA LYS A 141 6.61 1.44 23.80
C LYS A 141 7.47 1.12 22.58
N LEU A 142 8.80 1.22 22.69
CA LEU A 142 9.71 0.87 21.61
C LEU A 142 9.60 -0.62 21.22
N LYS A 143 9.50 -1.51 22.21
CA LYS A 143 9.31 -2.95 21.96
C LYS A 143 7.95 -3.23 21.30
N ALA A 144 6.88 -2.57 21.77
CA ALA A 144 5.56 -2.69 21.17
C ALA A 144 5.54 -2.21 19.72
N ALA A 145 6.09 -1.02 19.43
CA ALA A 145 6.18 -0.49 18.07
C ALA A 145 7.05 -1.38 17.16
N LYS A 146 8.16 -1.95 17.67
CA LYS A 146 8.97 -2.92 16.92
C LYS A 146 8.23 -4.23 16.64
N LEU A 147 7.29 -4.62 17.49
CA LEU A 147 6.46 -5.79 17.27
C LEU A 147 5.39 -5.47 16.22
N GLU A 148 4.69 -4.35 16.36
CA GLU A 148 3.72 -3.86 15.39
C GLU A 148 4.31 -3.71 13.98
N ILE A 149 5.53 -3.16 13.85
CA ILE A 149 6.21 -3.08 12.54
C ILE A 149 6.43 -4.47 11.95
N ARG A 150 6.83 -5.47 12.75
CA ARG A 150 7.06 -6.83 12.26
C ARG A 150 5.76 -7.51 11.87
N ASP A 151 4.71 -7.32 12.66
CA ASP A 151 3.39 -7.88 12.39
C ASP A 151 2.83 -7.30 11.09
N LEU A 152 2.89 -5.98 10.91
CA LEU A 152 2.49 -5.32 9.66
C LEU A 152 3.31 -5.82 8.46
N GLN A 153 4.64 -5.97 8.61
CA GLN A 153 5.48 -6.51 7.55
C GLN A 153 5.09 -7.93 7.17
N ALA A 154 4.78 -8.79 8.14
CA ALA A 154 4.31 -10.14 7.88
C ALA A 154 2.95 -10.16 7.17
N GLU A 155 2.01 -9.31 7.59
CA GLU A 155 0.71 -9.13 6.92
C GLU A 155 0.91 -8.69 5.46
N PHE A 156 1.75 -7.69 5.20
CA PHE A 156 2.07 -7.25 3.84
C PHE A 156 2.69 -8.36 2.98
N GLU A 157 3.57 -9.19 3.56
CA GLU A 157 4.15 -10.32 2.84
C GLU A 157 3.11 -11.38 2.48
N ASP A 158 2.16 -11.65 3.37
CA ASP A 158 1.09 -12.61 3.14
C ASP A 158 0.08 -12.10 2.10
N GLU A 159 -0.35 -10.84 2.20
CA GLU A 159 -1.17 -10.20 1.18
C GLU A 159 -0.50 -10.23 -0.20
N ARG A 160 0.81 -9.95 -0.26
CA ARG A 160 1.58 -10.04 -1.51
C ARG A 160 1.55 -11.45 -2.09
N LYS A 161 1.68 -12.49 -1.26
CA LYS A 161 1.56 -13.89 -1.71
C LYS A 161 0.17 -14.16 -2.30
N ASP A 162 -0.87 -13.67 -1.63
CA ASP A 162 -2.26 -13.83 -2.08
C ASP A 162 -2.54 -13.09 -3.39
N TYR A 163 -2.05 -11.86 -3.55
CA TYR A 163 -2.12 -11.13 -4.81
C TYR A 163 -1.43 -11.88 -5.95
N LEU A 164 -0.20 -12.36 -5.71
CA LEU A 164 0.53 -13.16 -6.71
C LEU A 164 -0.19 -14.46 -7.04
N SER A 165 -0.83 -15.10 -6.06
CA SER A 165 -1.65 -16.30 -6.29
C SER A 165 -2.86 -16.01 -7.18
N THR A 166 -3.50 -14.85 -6.96
CA THR A 166 -4.66 -14.40 -7.73
C THR A 166 -4.26 -14.08 -9.16
N ILE A 167 -3.16 -13.37 -9.37
CA ILE A 167 -2.61 -13.09 -10.71
C ILE A 167 -2.34 -14.40 -11.45
N ARG A 168 -1.61 -15.34 -10.86
CA ARG A 168 -1.34 -16.65 -11.48
C ARG A 168 -2.60 -17.46 -11.77
N ARG A 169 -3.64 -17.33 -10.94
CA ARG A 169 -4.94 -17.99 -11.18
C ARG A 169 -5.64 -17.35 -12.38
N LEU A 170 -5.73 -16.02 -12.41
CA LEU A 170 -6.34 -15.26 -13.50
C LEU A 170 -5.59 -15.45 -14.83
N GLU A 171 -4.25 -15.51 -14.81
CA GLU A 171 -3.44 -15.81 -15.98
C GLU A 171 -3.74 -17.21 -16.55
N ARG A 172 -3.83 -18.23 -15.70
CA ARG A 172 -4.21 -19.59 -16.12
C ARG A 172 -5.64 -19.63 -16.69
N GLU A 173 -6.56 -18.91 -16.06
CA GLU A 173 -7.94 -18.78 -16.54
C GLU A 173 -8.00 -18.08 -17.91
N GLY A 174 -7.24 -17.00 -18.09
CA GLY A 174 -7.10 -16.30 -19.38
C GLY A 174 -6.50 -17.19 -20.48
N GLN A 175 -5.48 -17.99 -20.16
CA GLN A 175 -4.89 -18.97 -21.08
C GLN A 175 -5.91 -20.03 -21.52
N LEU A 176 -6.70 -20.56 -20.56
CA LEU A 176 -7.77 -21.52 -20.84
C LEU A 176 -8.82 -20.91 -21.78
N LEU A 177 -9.31 -19.71 -21.47
CA LEU A 177 -10.31 -19.02 -22.27
C LEU A 177 -9.80 -18.71 -23.69
N ASN A 178 -8.56 -18.25 -23.83
CA ASN A 178 -7.95 -18.01 -25.13
C ASN A 178 -7.80 -19.32 -25.93
N GLY A 179 -7.33 -20.40 -25.30
CA GLY A 179 -7.19 -21.71 -25.95
C GLY A 179 -8.54 -22.31 -26.38
N LEU A 180 -9.59 -22.17 -25.57
CA LEU A 180 -10.94 -22.57 -25.95
C LEU A 180 -11.44 -21.75 -27.14
N LEU A 181 -11.26 -20.44 -27.11
CA LEU A 181 -11.67 -19.53 -28.18
C LEU A 181 -10.97 -19.87 -29.51
N GLU A 182 -9.67 -20.12 -29.50
CA GLU A 182 -8.91 -20.55 -30.68
C GLU A 182 -9.46 -21.83 -31.31
N ARG A 183 -9.98 -22.77 -30.50
CA ARG A 183 -10.63 -23.99 -31.00
C ARG A 183 -12.04 -23.74 -31.52
N MET A 184 -12.75 -22.75 -30.98
CA MET A 184 -14.12 -22.42 -31.36
C MET A 184 -14.22 -21.53 -32.60
N VAL A 185 -13.28 -20.61 -32.82
CA VAL A 185 -13.30 -19.66 -33.95
C VAL A 185 -13.46 -20.35 -35.32
N PRO A 186 -12.75 -21.45 -35.63
CA PRO A 186 -12.92 -22.16 -36.90
C PRO A 186 -14.31 -22.79 -37.09
N LEU A 187 -15.07 -22.99 -36.01
CA LEU A 187 -16.44 -23.52 -36.06
C LEU A 187 -17.47 -22.42 -36.37
N VAL A 188 -17.08 -21.15 -36.26
CA VAL A 188 -17.94 -20.01 -36.58
C VAL A 188 -18.11 -19.91 -38.10
N ARG A 189 -19.32 -19.57 -38.52
CA ARG A 189 -19.69 -19.40 -39.93
C ARG A 189 -18.80 -18.35 -40.60
N ARG A 190 -18.26 -18.66 -41.78
CA ARG A 190 -17.25 -17.83 -42.47
C ARG A 190 -17.72 -16.43 -42.88
N ASP A 191 -19.01 -16.24 -43.10
CA ASP A 191 -19.64 -14.97 -43.46
C ASP A 191 -20.00 -14.10 -42.24
N CYS A 192 -19.69 -14.57 -41.02
CA CYS A 192 -19.88 -13.82 -39.78
C CYS A 192 -18.64 -13.00 -39.43
N ASN A 193 -18.81 -11.77 -38.91
CA ASN A 193 -17.71 -10.94 -38.45
C ASN A 193 -16.85 -11.59 -37.34
N TYR A 194 -17.46 -12.45 -36.50
CA TYR A 194 -16.76 -13.20 -35.44
C TYR A 194 -15.85 -14.32 -35.96
N SER A 195 -15.89 -14.64 -37.27
CA SER A 195 -14.93 -15.58 -37.88
C SER A 195 -13.51 -15.02 -37.93
N ASN A 196 -13.33 -13.69 -37.83
CA ASN A 196 -12.02 -13.04 -37.78
C ASN A 196 -11.78 -12.45 -36.37
N LEU A 197 -11.15 -13.24 -35.51
CA LEU A 197 -10.91 -12.87 -34.12
C LEU A 197 -9.98 -11.65 -33.98
N ASP A 198 -8.96 -11.54 -34.84
CA ASP A 198 -8.00 -10.43 -34.77
C ASP A 198 -8.66 -9.08 -35.08
N ARG A 199 -9.61 -9.07 -36.02
CA ARG A 199 -10.42 -7.89 -36.31
C ARG A 199 -11.33 -7.56 -35.13
N LEU A 200 -12.01 -8.56 -34.56
CA LEU A 200 -12.91 -8.36 -33.43
C LEU A 200 -12.18 -7.78 -32.20
N LYS A 201 -10.98 -8.29 -31.88
CA LYS A 201 -10.14 -7.80 -30.78
C LYS A 201 -9.73 -6.33 -30.95
N LYS A 202 -9.52 -5.87 -32.20
CA LYS A 202 -9.16 -4.48 -32.50
C LYS A 202 -10.34 -3.51 -32.41
N GLU A 203 -11.55 -3.98 -32.70
CA GLU A 203 -12.76 -3.19 -32.64
C GLU A 203 -13.37 -3.17 -31.21
N ALA A 204 -12.98 -4.12 -30.35
CA ALA A 204 -13.36 -4.16 -28.95
C ALA A 204 -12.68 -3.06 -28.13
N PHE A 205 -13.39 -2.50 -27.16
CA PHE A 205 -12.86 -1.50 -26.25
C PHE A 205 -13.33 -1.75 -24.81
N TRP A 206 -12.57 -1.25 -23.84
CA TRP A 206 -12.92 -1.32 -22.44
C TRP A 206 -13.84 -0.14 -22.08
N ASP A 207 -15.01 -0.45 -21.53
CA ASP A 207 -15.95 0.52 -20.98
C ASP A 207 -15.70 0.67 -19.49
N GLU A 208 -15.13 1.80 -19.08
CA GLU A 208 -14.79 2.09 -17.68
C GLU A 208 -16.04 2.20 -16.79
N ASP A 209 -17.12 2.80 -17.31
CA ASP A 209 -18.35 3.01 -16.54
C ASP A 209 -19.04 1.68 -16.21
N GLY A 210 -18.98 0.74 -17.16
CA GLY A 210 -19.53 -0.61 -17.02
C GLY A 210 -18.55 -1.65 -16.47
N ALA A 211 -17.27 -1.29 -16.29
CA ALA A 211 -16.16 -2.19 -15.97
C ALA A 211 -16.17 -3.49 -16.82
N ALA A 212 -16.37 -3.35 -18.13
CA ALA A 212 -16.52 -4.48 -19.03
C ALA A 212 -16.01 -4.21 -20.44
N TRP A 213 -15.56 -5.27 -21.13
CA TRP A 213 -15.26 -5.19 -22.56
C TRP A 213 -16.54 -5.10 -23.39
N LYS A 214 -16.63 -4.09 -24.26
CA LYS A 214 -17.69 -3.98 -25.28
C LYS A 214 -17.20 -4.58 -26.58
N LEU A 215 -18.00 -5.51 -27.12
CA LEU A 215 -17.74 -6.21 -28.36
C LEU A 215 -18.65 -5.66 -29.47
N PRO A 216 -18.19 -5.63 -30.74
CA PRO A 216 -19.04 -5.30 -31.88
C PRO A 216 -20.23 -6.25 -32.04
N ASP A 217 -21.37 -5.73 -32.52
CA ASP A 217 -22.56 -6.53 -32.77
C ASP A 217 -22.33 -7.65 -33.80
N VAL A 218 -23.02 -8.77 -33.62
CA VAL A 218 -22.92 -9.92 -34.52
C VAL A 218 -23.61 -9.60 -35.85
N THR A 219 -22.88 -9.70 -36.95
CA THR A 219 -23.41 -9.45 -38.31
C THR A 219 -22.97 -10.56 -39.27
N VAL A 220 -23.88 -10.94 -40.18
CA VAL A 220 -23.63 -11.97 -41.20
C VAL A 220 -23.76 -11.35 -42.59
N GLN A 221 -22.68 -11.38 -43.37
CA GLN A 221 -22.68 -10.85 -44.73
C GLN A 221 -23.33 -11.86 -45.69
N LYS A 222 -24.57 -11.60 -46.11
CA LYS A 222 -25.22 -12.40 -47.14
C LYS A 222 -24.59 -12.09 -48.50
N THR A 223 -23.70 -12.94 -48.97
CA THR A 223 -23.16 -12.86 -50.33
C THR A 223 -24.12 -13.54 -51.30
N THR A 224 -25.02 -12.77 -51.91
CA THR A 224 -25.72 -13.21 -53.12
C THR A 224 -24.77 -13.08 -54.31
N LEU A 225 -24.55 -14.17 -55.03
CA LEU A 225 -23.87 -14.12 -56.32
C LEU A 225 -24.67 -13.20 -57.26
N PRO A 226 -24.01 -12.34 -58.06
CA PRO A 226 -24.72 -11.55 -59.06
C PRO A 226 -25.46 -12.50 -60.01
N SER A 227 -26.78 -12.36 -60.11
CA SER A 227 -27.61 -13.16 -61.00
C SER A 227 -27.12 -13.01 -62.43
N ALA A 228 -26.45 -14.04 -62.95
CA ALA A 228 -26.02 -14.07 -64.33
C ALA A 228 -27.28 -14.23 -65.22
N VAL A 229 -27.64 -13.13 -65.90
CA VAL A 229 -28.63 -13.04 -67.00
C VAL A 229 -30.11 -13.06 -66.56
N PRO A 230 -30.94 -12.09 -67.01
CA PRO A 230 -32.39 -12.21 -66.91
C PRO A 230 -32.86 -13.34 -67.84
N LEU A 231 -33.23 -14.50 -67.26
CA LEU A 231 -34.00 -15.49 -68.00
C LEU A 231 -35.43 -14.95 -68.15
N LYS A 232 -35.67 -14.34 -69.31
CA LYS A 232 -36.99 -14.09 -69.89
C LYS A 232 -37.97 -15.22 -69.50
N SER A 233 -38.99 -14.81 -68.77
CA SER A 233 -40.11 -15.56 -68.26
C SER A 233 -40.68 -16.57 -69.26
N ALA A 234 -40.64 -17.85 -68.90
CA ALA A 234 -41.58 -18.84 -69.39
C ALA A 234 -42.53 -19.18 -68.23
N VAL A 235 -43.75 -18.66 -68.35
CA VAL A 235 -44.91 -19.03 -67.55
C VAL A 235 -45.07 -20.56 -67.57
N ARG A 236 -45.00 -21.19 -66.40
CA ARG A 236 -45.76 -22.42 -66.14
C ARG A 236 -46.37 -22.32 -64.75
N GLN A 237 -47.68 -22.13 -64.76
CA GLN A 237 -48.56 -22.49 -63.68
C GLN A 237 -48.38 -23.98 -63.39
N ASP A 238 -48.14 -24.32 -62.13
CA ASP A 238 -48.73 -25.53 -61.57
C ASP A 238 -49.09 -25.26 -60.11
N SER A 239 -50.31 -25.64 -59.77
CA SER A 239 -50.95 -25.41 -58.48
C SER A 239 -50.89 -26.72 -57.69
N GLY A 240 -50.29 -26.70 -56.50
CA GLY A 240 -50.33 -27.81 -55.55
C GLY A 240 -50.78 -27.29 -54.19
N PRO A 241 -51.89 -27.79 -53.61
CA PRO A 241 -52.34 -27.36 -52.30
C PRO A 241 -51.80 -28.27 -51.18
N ASP A 242 -51.74 -27.64 -50.00
CA ASP A 242 -51.94 -28.20 -48.67
C ASP A 242 -50.80 -28.99 -47.98
N ALA A 243 -49.99 -28.25 -47.23
CA ALA A 243 -49.05 -28.77 -46.22
C ALA A 243 -48.98 -27.85 -44.98
N ALA A 244 -50.07 -27.13 -44.69
CA ALA A 244 -50.09 -26.10 -43.64
C ALA A 244 -50.52 -26.63 -42.25
N GLU A 245 -51.03 -27.85 -42.14
CA GLU A 245 -51.61 -28.35 -40.88
C GLU A 245 -50.66 -29.15 -39.97
N GLN A 246 -49.42 -29.44 -40.41
CA GLN A 246 -48.50 -30.26 -39.60
C GLN A 246 -47.57 -29.43 -38.69
N TYR A 247 -47.45 -28.12 -38.92
CA TYR A 247 -46.52 -27.27 -38.18
C TYR A 247 -47.10 -26.65 -36.90
N THR A 248 -48.43 -26.53 -36.78
CA THR A 248 -49.07 -25.90 -35.62
C THR A 248 -49.09 -26.79 -34.37
N VAL A 249 -49.18 -28.11 -34.56
CA VAL A 249 -49.25 -29.07 -33.44
C VAL A 249 -47.89 -29.22 -32.73
N GLU A 250 -46.77 -29.10 -33.45
CA GLU A 250 -45.44 -29.18 -32.83
C GLU A 250 -45.08 -27.91 -32.03
N GLU A 251 -45.53 -26.73 -32.48
CA GLU A 251 -45.31 -25.47 -31.76
C GLU A 251 -45.99 -25.44 -30.39
N ASP A 252 -47.21 -26.00 -30.28
CA ASP A 252 -47.95 -26.05 -29.00
C ASP A 252 -47.28 -26.99 -27.98
N ARG A 253 -46.72 -28.12 -28.44
CA ARG A 253 -45.99 -29.06 -27.57
C ARG A 253 -44.69 -28.46 -27.03
N PHE A 254 -43.98 -27.68 -27.85
CA PHE A 254 -42.76 -26.99 -27.42
C PHE A 254 -43.05 -25.84 -26.44
N LYS A 255 -44.17 -25.11 -26.63
CA LYS A 255 -44.65 -24.11 -25.67
C LYS A 255 -45.01 -24.71 -24.31
N GLU A 256 -45.69 -25.86 -24.30
CA GLU A 256 -46.04 -26.55 -23.06
C GLU A 256 -44.80 -27.09 -22.33
N MET A 257 -43.77 -27.51 -23.06
CA MET A 257 -42.51 -27.97 -22.45
C MET A 257 -41.73 -26.84 -21.77
N LEU A 258 -41.76 -25.63 -22.33
CA LEU A 258 -41.12 -24.44 -21.76
C LEU A 258 -41.87 -23.91 -20.52
N SER A 259 -43.20 -23.91 -20.52
CA SER A 259 -44.00 -23.43 -19.38
C SER A 259 -43.89 -24.34 -18.14
N ARG A 260 -43.54 -25.62 -18.31
CA ARG A 260 -43.27 -26.54 -17.19
C ARG A 260 -41.98 -26.19 -16.44
N SER A 261 -40.94 -25.69 -17.12
CA SER A 261 -39.64 -25.38 -16.50
C SER A 261 -39.66 -24.17 -15.56
N ASP A 262 -40.60 -23.23 -15.75
CA ASP A 262 -40.73 -22.08 -14.84
C ASP A 262 -41.24 -22.48 -13.45
N SER A 263 -41.89 -23.65 -13.34
CA SER A 263 -42.36 -24.19 -12.05
C SER A 263 -41.30 -24.96 -11.26
N GLU A 264 -40.19 -25.35 -11.90
CA GLU A 264 -39.07 -26.11 -11.29
C GLU A 264 -37.75 -25.33 -11.30
N SER A 265 -37.78 -24.02 -11.56
CA SER A 265 -36.61 -23.18 -11.45
C SER A 265 -36.06 -23.20 -10.02
N ILE A 266 -34.84 -23.70 -9.83
CA ILE A 266 -34.09 -23.76 -8.56
C ILE A 266 -34.11 -22.40 -7.83
N ALA A 267 -34.19 -21.29 -8.58
CA ALA A 267 -34.30 -19.93 -8.04
C ALA A 267 -35.61 -19.71 -7.24
N SER A 268 -36.72 -20.32 -7.66
CA SER A 268 -38.02 -20.21 -6.98
C SER A 268 -38.05 -20.88 -5.60
N SER A 269 -37.18 -21.88 -5.38
CA SER A 269 -37.02 -22.56 -4.09
C SER A 269 -35.91 -21.94 -3.22
N TYR A 270 -35.06 -21.07 -3.78
CA TYR A 270 -33.88 -20.54 -3.09
C TYR A 270 -34.22 -19.48 -2.03
N PHE A 271 -35.30 -18.72 -2.24
CA PHE A 271 -35.77 -17.68 -1.31
C PHE A 271 -36.90 -18.14 -0.38
N LYS A 272 -37.34 -19.41 -0.45
CA LYS A 272 -38.34 -19.93 0.50
C LYS A 272 -37.67 -20.18 1.84
N SER A 273 -38.09 -19.42 2.86
CA SER A 273 -37.56 -19.53 4.22
C SER A 273 -37.80 -20.93 4.80
N LYS A 274 -36.78 -21.79 4.81
CA LYS A 274 -36.83 -23.13 5.43
C LYS A 274 -37.06 -23.09 6.95
N ARG A 275 -36.94 -21.91 7.57
CA ARG A 275 -37.11 -21.71 9.01
C ARG A 275 -38.58 -21.60 9.43
N ALA A 276 -39.45 -21.05 8.59
CA ALA A 276 -40.84 -20.81 8.94
C ALA A 276 -41.64 -22.12 9.07
N SER A 277 -41.44 -23.07 8.15
CA SER A 277 -42.09 -24.39 8.21
C SER A 277 -41.60 -25.26 9.36
N GLN A 278 -40.37 -25.05 9.83
CA GLN A 278 -39.78 -25.81 10.94
C GLN A 278 -40.15 -25.21 12.31
N LEU A 279 -40.41 -23.91 12.40
CA LEU A 279 -40.85 -23.22 13.63
C LEU A 279 -42.36 -23.31 13.88
N LEU A 280 -43.18 -23.53 12.84
CA LEU A 280 -44.64 -23.76 12.96
C LEU A 280 -45.02 -25.26 12.98
N GLY A 281 -44.03 -26.16 12.94
CA GLY A 281 -44.24 -27.61 12.83
C GLY A 281 -44.09 -28.40 14.15
N SER A 282 -44.04 -27.73 15.30
CA SER A 282 -44.01 -28.39 16.61
C SER A 282 -45.02 -27.73 17.55
N ASP A 283 -45.90 -28.58 18.07
CA ASP A 283 -46.98 -28.37 19.05
C ASP A 283 -48.26 -27.65 18.61
N VAL A 284 -49.22 -28.46 18.15
CA VAL A 284 -50.52 -28.53 18.83
C VAL A 284 -50.84 -29.98 19.14
N ALA A 285 -50.56 -30.36 20.38
CA ALA A 285 -51.32 -31.38 21.07
C ALA A 285 -52.79 -30.93 21.22
N LYS A 286 -53.72 -31.82 20.88
CA LYS A 286 -54.89 -32.23 21.70
C LYS A 286 -55.97 -32.85 20.83
N GLY A 287 -56.51 -33.98 21.28
CA GLY A 287 -57.78 -34.55 20.80
C GLY A 287 -57.74 -36.06 20.80
#